data_AF-A0A2D6X240-F1
#
_entry.id   AF-A0A2D6X240-F1
#
_cell.length_a   1.000
_cell.length_b   1.000
_cell.length_c   1.000
_cell.angle_alpha   90.00
_cell.angle_beta   90.00
_cell.angle_gamma   90.00
#
_symmetry.space_group_name_H-M   'P 1'
#
loop_
_entity.id
_entity.type
_entity.pdbx_description
1 polymer ?
#
loop_
_entity_poly.entity_id
_entity_poly.type
_entity_poly.pdbx_seq_one_letter_code
_entity_poly.pdbx_strand_id
1 'polypeptide(L)'
;MATETLNHLETEDIKFLLSSIKDTLYVYEYPTSAVFSAITRCVIISYLYGLGYHDNQVINDRSMNIFRQLTSFSQKGKKYEWFKGWSQKLVEVVRHRRLTEDKTV
;
A
#
# COMPACT_ATOMS: atom_id res chain seq x y z
N MET A 1 29.24 -2.42 3.42
CA MET A 1 27.80 -2.66 3.69
C MET A 1 27.12 -1.31 3.71
N ALA A 2 26.52 -0.89 2.59
CA ALA A 2 25.77 0.35 2.52
C ALA A 2 24.33 0.04 2.95
N THR A 3 24.01 0.27 4.22
CA THR A 3 22.63 0.52 4.63
C THR A 3 22.25 1.91 4.13
N GLU A 4 22.00 2.02 2.83
CA GLU A 4 21.23 3.15 2.34
C GLU A 4 19.83 2.99 2.91
N THR A 5 19.52 3.88 3.84
CA THR A 5 18.18 4.10 4.34
C THR A 5 17.33 4.42 3.12
N LEU A 6 16.62 3.42 2.58
CA LEU A 6 15.68 3.57 1.48
C LEU A 6 14.51 4.46 1.95
N ASN A 7 14.80 5.75 2.04
CA ASN A 7 13.90 6.81 2.51
C ASN A 7 12.95 7.21 1.37
N HIS A 8 13.35 6.94 0.13
CA HIS A 8 12.61 7.26 -1.07
C HIS A 8 12.77 6.13 -2.10
N LEU A 9 11.67 5.61 -2.62
CA LEU A 9 11.65 4.64 -3.72
C LEU A 9 12.00 5.32 -5.04
N GLU A 10 12.68 4.62 -5.93
CA GLU A 10 12.83 5.13 -7.29
C GLU A 10 11.48 5.16 -8.01
N THR A 11 11.35 6.03 -9.01
CA THR A 11 10.10 6.16 -9.76
C THR A 11 9.72 4.85 -10.48
N GLU A 12 10.71 4.09 -10.95
CA GLU A 12 10.47 2.80 -11.58
C GLU A 12 9.97 1.75 -10.59
N ASP A 13 10.51 1.71 -9.37
CA ASP A 13 10.00 0.83 -8.30
C ASP A 13 8.55 1.14 -7.95
N ILE A 14 8.20 2.43 -7.85
CA ILE A 14 6.82 2.86 -7.57
C ILE A 14 5.88 2.40 -8.68
N LYS A 15 6.28 2.56 -9.95
CA LYS A 15 5.48 2.11 -11.10
C LYS A 15 5.32 0.59 -11.10
N PHE A 16 6.39 -0.14 -10.81
CA PHE A 16 6.39 -1.60 -10.72
C PHE A 16 5.43 -2.09 -9.63
N LEU A 17 5.51 -1.51 -8.43
CA LEU A 17 4.63 -1.84 -7.31
C LEU A 17 3.17 -1.54 -7.64
N LEU A 18 2.88 -0.36 -8.21
CA LEU A 18 1.52 0.01 -8.61
C LEU A 18 0.95 -0.92 -9.70
N SER A 19 1.76 -1.33 -10.67
CA SER A 19 1.33 -2.33 -11.67
C SER A 19 1.01 -3.65 -11.00
N SER A 20 1.93 -4.18 -10.20
CA SER A 20 1.74 -5.47 -9.50
C SER A 20 0.48 -5.50 -8.65
N ILE A 21 0.20 -4.40 -7.93
CA ILE A 21 -1.03 -4.25 -7.14
C ILE A 21 -2.25 -4.23 -8.06
N LYS A 22 -2.24 -3.42 -9.12
CA LYS A 22 -3.36 -3.29 -10.05
C LYS A 22 -3.71 -4.62 -10.71
N ASP A 23 -2.68 -5.29 -11.23
CA ASP A 23 -2.81 -6.53 -11.98
C ASP A 23 -3.38 -7.64 -11.08
N THR A 24 -2.94 -7.69 -9.82
CA THR A 24 -3.48 -8.64 -8.84
C THR A 24 -4.90 -8.27 -8.39
N LEU A 25 -5.17 -6.99 -8.14
CA LEU A 25 -6.47 -6.51 -7.67
C LEU A 25 -7.58 -6.77 -8.70
N TYR A 26 -7.27 -6.63 -9.98
CA TYR A 26 -8.23 -6.80 -11.08
C TYR A 26 -8.47 -8.25 -11.50
N VAL A 27 -7.81 -9.22 -10.86
CA VAL A 27 -8.25 -10.63 -10.92
C VAL A 27 -9.57 -10.83 -10.18
N TYR A 28 -9.86 -10.00 -9.18
CA TYR A 28 -11.10 -10.08 -8.42
C TYR A 28 -12.22 -9.37 -9.18
N GLU A 29 -13.35 -10.05 -9.37
CA GLU A 29 -14.54 -9.50 -10.03
C GLU A 29 -15.16 -8.34 -9.22
N TYR A 30 -15.15 -8.47 -7.89
CA TYR A 30 -15.68 -7.47 -6.95
C TYR A 30 -14.69 -7.21 -5.81
N PRO A 31 -13.58 -6.49 -6.07
CA PRO A 31 -12.60 -6.19 -5.03
C PRO A 31 -13.23 -5.32 -3.94
N THR A 32 -12.85 -5.56 -2.69
CA THR A 32 -13.26 -4.75 -1.54
C THR A 32 -12.08 -3.93 -1.01
N SER A 33 -12.33 -2.92 -0.18
CA SER A 33 -11.26 -2.15 0.48
C SER A 33 -10.33 -3.04 1.31
N ALA A 34 -10.86 -4.14 1.88
CA ALA A 34 -10.06 -5.11 2.63
C ALA A 34 -9.13 -5.91 1.70
N VAL A 35 -9.64 -6.37 0.56
CA VAL A 35 -8.84 -7.08 -0.46
C VAL A 35 -7.75 -6.15 -1.01
N PHE A 36 -8.09 -4.90 -1.34
CA PHE A 36 -7.11 -3.89 -1.75
C PHE A 36 -6.01 -3.70 -0.71
N SER A 37 -6.37 -3.55 0.56
CA SER A 37 -5.41 -3.37 1.66
C SER A 37 -4.49 -4.59 1.81
N ALA A 38 -5.04 -5.79 1.76
CA ALA A 38 -4.29 -7.04 1.85
C ALA A 38 -3.30 -7.21 0.69
N ILE A 39 -3.77 -7.06 -0.56
CA ILE A 39 -2.92 -7.16 -1.76
C ILE A 39 -1.80 -6.13 -1.72
N THR A 40 -2.14 -4.87 -1.43
CA THR A 40 -1.16 -3.79 -1.34
C THR A 40 -0.08 -4.11 -0.32
N ARG A 41 -0.47 -4.57 0.88
CA ARG A 41 0.47 -4.95 1.92
C ARG A 41 1.32 -6.15 1.52
N CYS A 42 0.74 -7.19 0.92
CA CYS A 42 1.48 -8.35 0.43
C CYS A 42 2.52 -7.97 -0.61
N VAL A 43 2.16 -7.16 -1.62
CA VAL A 43 3.11 -6.72 -2.66
C VAL A 43 4.26 -5.92 -2.06
N ILE A 44 3.98 -4.98 -1.14
CA ILE A 44 5.02 -4.18 -0.48
C ILE A 44 5.94 -5.05 0.36
N ILE A 45 5.39 -6.01 1.11
CA ILE A 45 6.18 -6.93 1.93
C ILE A 45 7.05 -7.81 1.04
N SER A 46 6.49 -8.43 -0.01
CA SER A 46 7.25 -9.25 -0.95
C SER A 46 8.39 -8.47 -1.61
N TYR A 47 8.16 -7.21 -1.95
CA TYR A 47 9.19 -6.31 -2.46
C TYR A 47 10.32 -6.09 -1.44
N LEU A 48 9.97 -5.78 -0.18
CA LEU A 48 10.96 -5.63 0.90
C LEU A 48 11.76 -6.91 1.16
N TYR A 49 11.10 -8.07 1.11
CA TYR A 49 11.78 -9.37 1.19
C TYR A 49 12.76 -9.57 0.03
N GLY A 50 12.37 -9.20 -1.19
CA GLY A 50 13.24 -9.25 -2.38
C GLY A 50 14.47 -8.33 -2.27
N LEU A 51 14.38 -7.25 -1.49
CA LEU A 51 15.51 -6.37 -1.17
C LEU A 51 16.36 -6.86 0.03
N GLY A 52 16.02 -8.00 0.64
CA GLY A 52 16.76 -8.57 1.77
C GLY A 52 16.35 -8.06 3.15
N TYR A 53 15.22 -7.37 3.29
CA TYR A 53 14.67 -7.03 4.60
C TYR A 53 13.89 -8.22 5.17
N HIS A 54 14.32 -8.72 6.33
CA HIS A 54 13.70 -9.87 7.01
C HIS A 54 13.28 -9.57 8.46
N ASP A 55 13.70 -8.44 9.02
CA ASP A 55 13.27 -8.03 10.35
C ASP A 55 11.83 -7.52 10.33
N ASN A 56 10.98 -8.08 11.21
CA ASN A 56 9.54 -7.80 11.23
C ASN A 56 9.21 -6.34 11.56
N GLN A 57 9.97 -5.71 12.46
CA GLN A 57 9.74 -4.32 12.85
C GLN A 57 10.14 -3.39 11.70
N VAL A 58 11.31 -3.63 11.10
CA VAL A 58 11.78 -2.90 9.92
C VAL A 58 10.81 -3.04 8.74
N ILE A 59 10.31 -4.25 8.47
CA ILE A 59 9.32 -4.48 7.42
C ILE A 59 8.04 -3.69 7.70
N ASN A 60 7.54 -3.70 8.93
CA ASN A 60 6.34 -2.95 9.30
C ASN A 60 6.52 -1.46 9.06
N ASP A 61 7.57 -0.86 9.59
CA ASP A 61 7.83 0.58 9.48
C ASP A 61 8.04 1.01 8.02
N ARG A 62 8.84 0.24 7.27
CA ARG A 62 9.10 0.51 5.85
C ARG A 62 7.86 0.29 5.00
N SER A 63 7.05 -0.73 5.28
CA SER A 63 5.83 -0.99 4.51
C SER A 63 4.86 0.19 4.56
N MET A 64 4.76 0.82 5.73
CA MET A 64 3.93 2.01 5.90
C MET A 64 4.49 3.23 5.17
N ASN A 65 5.82 3.41 5.17
CA ASN A 65 6.45 4.48 4.42
C ASN A 65 6.25 4.30 2.90
N ILE A 66 6.44 3.08 2.39
CA ILE A 66 6.21 2.74 0.98
C ILE A 66 4.76 3.02 0.60
N PHE A 67 3.79 2.58 1.40
CA PHE A 67 2.37 2.85 1.12
C PHE A 67 2.06 4.36 0.99
N ARG A 68 2.67 5.19 1.86
CA ARG A 68 2.55 6.66 1.75
C ARG A 68 3.16 7.18 0.46
N GLN A 69 4.33 6.69 0.06
CA GLN A 69 4.98 7.09 -1.20
C GLN A 69 4.14 6.69 -2.43
N LEU A 70 3.59 5.48 -2.47
CA LEU A 70 2.67 5.05 -3.53
C LEU A 70 1.44 5.97 -3.60
N THR A 71 0.87 6.31 -2.45
CA THR A 71 -0.30 7.21 -2.36
C THR A 71 0.06 8.61 -2.87
N SER A 72 1.15 9.20 -2.39
CA SER A 72 1.62 10.53 -2.82
C SER A 72 1.95 10.58 -4.31
N PHE A 73 2.55 9.52 -4.85
CA PHE A 73 2.83 9.42 -6.28
C PHE A 73 1.53 9.31 -7.09
N SER A 74 0.56 8.52 -6.63
CA SER A 74 -0.73 8.34 -7.31
C SER A 74 -1.55 9.64 -7.43
N GLN A 75 -1.36 10.58 -6.50
CA GLN A 75 -2.05 11.88 -6.52
C GLN A 75 -1.58 12.80 -7.66
N LYS A 76 -0.36 12.58 -8.19
CA LYS A 76 0.24 13.47 -9.21
C LYS A 76 -0.16 13.11 -10.64
N GLY A 77 -0.70 11.92 -10.89
CA GLY A 77 -0.95 11.44 -12.26
C GLY A 77 -2.30 10.73 -12.43
N LYS A 78 -3.08 11.15 -13.43
CA LYS A 78 -4.40 10.57 -13.76
C LYS A 78 -4.37 9.04 -13.96
N LYS A 79 -3.26 8.51 -14.49
CA LYS A 79 -3.06 7.05 -14.69
C LYS A 79 -3.23 6.22 -13.40
N TYR A 80 -3.01 6.82 -12.23
CA TYR A 80 -3.04 6.12 -10.93
C TYR A 80 -4.23 6.53 -10.06
N GLU A 81 -5.24 7.19 -10.64
CA GLU A 81 -6.44 7.62 -9.93
C GLU A 81 -7.20 6.45 -9.28
N TRP A 82 -7.14 5.26 -9.90
CA TRP A 82 -7.69 4.03 -9.32
C TRP A 82 -7.11 3.73 -7.93
N PHE A 83 -5.80 3.91 -7.73
CA PHE A 83 -5.13 3.63 -6.45
C PHE A 83 -5.55 4.65 -5.40
N LYS A 84 -5.62 5.93 -5.79
CA LYS A 84 -6.15 7.00 -4.94
C LYS A 84 -7.59 6.69 -4.49
N GLY A 85 -8.45 6.28 -5.42
CA GLY A 85 -9.85 5.95 -5.11
C GLY A 85 -9.96 4.79 -4.12
N TRP A 86 -9.16 3.74 -4.27
CA TRP A 86 -9.13 2.63 -3.32
C TRP A 86 -8.58 3.03 -1.95
N SER A 87 -7.52 3.84 -1.90
CA SER A 87 -6.98 4.36 -0.65
C SER A 87 -7.99 5.22 0.11
N GLN A 88 -8.80 6.02 -0.58
CA GLN A 88 -9.88 6.80 0.04
C GLN A 88 -10.97 5.90 0.62
N LYS A 89 -11.45 4.91 -0.15
CA LYS A 89 -12.44 3.92 0.33
C LYS A 89 -11.93 3.15 1.55
N LEU A 90 -10.64 2.84 1.61
CA LEU A 90 -10.03 2.19 2.77
C LEU A 90 -10.10 3.08 4.01
N VAL A 91 -9.77 4.37 3.89
CA VAL A 91 -9.85 5.34 5.00
C VAL A 91 -11.29 5.47 5.52
N GLU A 92 -12.27 5.53 4.62
CA GLU A 92 -13.69 5.59 4.99
C GLU A 92 -14.13 4.36 5.78
N VAL A 93 -13.76 3.15 5.32
CA VAL A 93 -14.05 1.90 6.03
C VAL A 93 -13.42 1.88 7.43
N VAL A 94 -12.16 2.30 7.56
CA VAL A 94 -11.48 2.38 8.86
C VAL A 94 -12.12 3.40 9.78
N ARG A 95 -12.47 4.58 9.26
CA ARG A 95 -13.17 5.63 10.02
C ARG A 95 -14.53 5.13 10.51
N HIS A 96 -15.30 4.46 9.66
CA HIS A 96 -16.59 3.91 10.05
C HIS A 96 -16.44 2.87 11.15
N ARG A 97 -15.50 1.91 11.04
CA ARG A 97 -15.24 0.92 12.09
C ARG A 97 -14.97 1.57 13.45
N ARG A 98 -14.05 2.55 13.49
CA ARG A 98 -13.72 3.29 14.73
C ARG A 98 -14.95 3.96 15.36
N LEU A 99 -15.76 4.63 14.52
CA LEU A 99 -17.00 5.27 14.98
C LEU A 99 -18.07 4.27 15.44
N THR A 100 -18.00 3.02 15.02
CA THR A 100 -18.94 1.96 15.47
C THR A 100 -18.47 1.36 16.79
N GLU A 101 -17.16 1.13 16.93
CA GLU A 101 -16.52 0.62 18.15
C GLU A 101 -16.67 1.62 19.33
N ASP A 102 -16.52 2.93 19.07
CA ASP A 102 -16.71 3.98 20.09
C ASP A 102 -18.17 4.11 20.59
N LYS A 103 -19.16 3.58 19.85
CA LYS A 103 -20.58 3.62 20.26
C LYS A 103 -21.02 2.41 21.07
N THR A 104 -20.15 1.42 21.23
CA THR A 104 -20.42 0.17 21.95
C THR A 104 -19.73 0.10 23.31
N VAL A 105 -19.17 1.21 23.79
CA VAL A 105 -18.56 1.36 25.13
C VAL A 105 -19.40 2.28 25.99
#